data_AF-A0A8J3D190-F1
#
_entry.id   AF-A0A8J3D190-F1
#
_cell.length_a   1.000
_cell.length_b   1.000
_cell.length_c   1.000
_cell.angle_alpha   90.00
_cell.angle_beta   90.00
_cell.angle_gamma   90.00
#
_symmetry.space_group_name_H-M   'P 1'
#
loop_
_entity.id
_entity.type
_entity.pdbx_description
1 polymer ?
#
loop_
_entity_poly.entity_id
_entity_poly.type
_entity_poly.pdbx_seq_one_letter_code
_entity_poly.pdbx_strand_id
1 'polypeptide(L)'
;MGRTHNSNFSNHLTSKIMKKKPIKAQQKITTCLTFDDQAEEAMNRYVSVFKDAKVLNVRRFGREMPQSRGKLMTATFQIEGQNFMVMNGGPHFTFAPGISLFVNCETQAEVDELWEKLSEGGEKQPCGWIKDRFGVSWQIIPKALGELLGDPDPEKLKRVMNAMLKMKKIEIAELLAAAEPDDLFLSSLVAPARRALENNGISTLEQLSEYSEEEILTFHGLGPSSLPNLRTSLNTKGLAFRT
;
A
#
# COMPACT_ATOMS: atom_id res chain seq x y z
N MET A 1 25.14 -5.66 -61.67
CA MET A 1 26.37 -5.22 -60.96
C MET A 1 26.26 -3.73 -60.65
N GLY A 2 26.45 -3.33 -59.37
CA GLY A 2 26.74 -1.96 -58.86
C GLY A 2 25.66 -0.88 -59.09
N ARG A 3 24.89 -0.40 -58.09
CA ARG A 3 25.20 0.66 -57.08
C ARG A 3 25.87 1.91 -57.70
N THR A 4 25.43 3.16 -57.51
CA THR A 4 25.33 3.89 -56.22
C THR A 4 24.55 5.22 -56.38
N HIS A 5 23.54 5.47 -55.54
CA HIS A 5 23.47 6.50 -54.48
C HIS A 5 23.72 7.98 -54.86
N ASN A 6 22.65 8.76 -54.73
CA ASN A 6 22.66 10.18 -54.47
C ASN A 6 22.00 10.42 -53.10
N SER A 7 22.76 10.80 -52.07
CA SER A 7 22.22 11.37 -50.82
C SER A 7 23.32 11.99 -49.96
N ASN A 8 23.85 13.14 -50.38
CA ASN A 8 24.72 13.97 -49.56
C ASN A 8 24.09 15.35 -49.40
N PHE A 9 23.13 15.51 -48.48
CA PHE A 9 22.72 16.83 -47.95
C PHE A 9 21.82 16.69 -46.71
N SER A 10 22.28 16.06 -45.62
CA SER A 10 21.64 16.27 -44.30
C SER A 10 22.41 15.73 -43.07
N ASN A 11 23.76 15.76 -43.06
CA ASN A 11 24.53 15.18 -41.93
C ASN A 11 25.45 16.18 -41.22
N HIS A 12 25.09 17.47 -41.17
CA HIS A 12 25.93 18.47 -40.49
C HIS A 12 25.25 19.37 -39.45
N LEU A 13 24.01 19.08 -39.06
CA LEU A 13 23.35 19.78 -37.94
C LEU A 13 23.09 18.92 -36.70
N THR A 14 23.31 17.61 -36.75
CA THR A 14 22.91 16.69 -35.66
C THR A 14 24.01 16.36 -34.64
N SER A 15 25.24 16.85 -34.81
CA SER A 15 26.39 16.40 -34.00
C SER A 15 26.81 17.33 -32.85
N LYS A 16 26.25 18.54 -32.70
CA LYS A 16 26.73 19.52 -31.70
C LYS A 16 25.84 19.78 -30.49
N ILE A 17 24.70 19.10 -30.35
CA ILE A 17 23.92 19.12 -29.09
C ILE A 17 24.42 17.99 -28.20
N MET A 18 25.60 18.21 -27.64
CA MET A 18 26.20 17.39 -26.60
C MET A 18 25.30 17.35 -25.36
N LYS A 19 25.03 16.14 -24.88
CA LYS A 19 25.12 15.73 -23.46
C LYS A 19 24.57 16.73 -22.43
N LYS A 20 23.33 17.18 -22.57
CA LYS A 20 22.61 17.69 -21.39
C LYS A 20 22.25 16.49 -20.51
N LYS A 21 22.62 16.52 -19.22
CA LYS A 21 21.99 15.68 -18.20
C LYS A 21 20.46 15.70 -18.44
N PRO A 22 19.75 14.59 -18.28
CA PRO A 22 18.30 14.60 -18.46
C PRO A 22 17.74 15.68 -17.53
N ILE A 23 17.16 16.73 -18.12
CA ILE A 23 16.39 17.70 -17.35
C ILE A 23 15.26 16.88 -16.77
N LYS A 24 15.18 16.75 -15.43
CA LYS A 24 14.08 16.07 -14.76
C LYS A 24 12.79 16.68 -15.33
N ALA A 25 12.06 15.92 -16.14
CA ALA A 25 10.97 16.46 -16.93
C ALA A 25 9.94 17.05 -15.98
N GLN A 26 9.60 18.33 -16.18
CA GLN A 26 8.58 18.98 -15.38
C GLN A 26 7.24 18.25 -15.59
N GLN A 27 6.55 17.93 -14.50
CA GLN A 27 5.28 17.19 -14.58
C GLN A 27 4.23 18.00 -15.34
N LYS A 28 3.66 17.39 -16.39
CA LYS A 28 2.64 18.02 -17.23
C LYS A 28 1.26 18.09 -16.55
N ILE A 29 0.98 17.13 -15.68
CA ILE A 29 -0.24 17.04 -14.87
C ILE A 29 0.18 17.11 -13.41
N THR A 30 -0.44 17.99 -12.64
CA THR A 30 -0.14 18.20 -11.21
C THR A 30 -1.42 18.04 -10.40
N THR A 31 -1.36 17.23 -9.34
CA THR A 31 -2.45 17.11 -8.38
C THR A 31 -2.63 18.43 -7.64
N CYS A 32 -3.84 18.99 -7.69
CA CYS A 32 -4.20 20.21 -6.97
C CYS A 32 -5.10 19.87 -5.80
N LEU A 33 -4.69 20.22 -4.59
CA LEU A 33 -5.45 20.05 -3.36
C LEU A 33 -6.04 21.41 -2.97
N THR A 34 -7.36 21.53 -3.04
CA THR A 34 -8.08 22.74 -2.66
C THR A 34 -8.68 22.55 -1.28
N PHE A 35 -8.24 23.36 -0.32
CA PHE A 35 -8.68 23.33 1.08
C PHE A 35 -9.68 24.44 1.35
N ASP A 36 -10.27 24.45 2.55
CA ASP A 36 -11.03 25.59 3.05
C ASP A 36 -10.13 26.83 3.20
N ASP A 37 -9.32 26.84 4.25
CA ASP A 37 -8.36 27.90 4.55
C ASP A 37 -6.97 27.38 5.00
N GLN A 38 -6.77 26.07 5.06
CA GLN A 38 -5.61 25.41 5.69
C GLN A 38 -4.50 24.98 4.71
N ALA A 39 -4.52 25.40 3.45
CA ALA A 39 -3.59 24.92 2.43
C ALA A 39 -2.10 25.11 2.77
N GLU A 40 -1.73 26.25 3.37
CA GLU A 40 -0.34 26.52 3.75
C GLU A 40 0.12 25.60 4.89
N GLU A 41 -0.74 25.36 5.87
CA GLU A 41 -0.48 24.43 6.99
C GLU A 41 -0.31 23.00 6.48
N ALA A 42 -1.24 22.55 5.61
CA ALA A 42 -1.18 21.21 5.02
C ALA A 42 0.12 20.99 4.23
N MET A 43 0.49 21.95 3.36
CA MET A 43 1.76 21.90 2.63
C MET A 43 2.96 21.77 3.58
N ASN A 44 3.05 22.64 4.58
CA ASN A 44 4.17 22.63 5.53
C ASN A 44 4.23 21.31 6.31
N ARG A 45 3.06 20.77 6.69
CA ARG A 45 2.98 19.47 7.33
C ARG A 45 3.51 18.39 6.41
N TYR A 46 3.03 18.27 5.18
CA TYR A 46 3.49 17.23 4.26
C TYR A 46 4.99 17.32 3.99
N VAL A 47 5.52 18.53 3.79
CA VAL A 47 6.97 18.73 3.62
C VAL A 47 7.78 18.31 4.85
N SER A 48 7.23 18.45 6.06
CA SER A 48 7.90 18.01 7.30
C SER A 48 7.85 16.49 7.54
N VAL A 49 6.89 15.79 6.93
CA VAL A 49 6.67 14.36 7.16
C VAL A 49 7.62 13.51 6.32
N PHE A 50 7.81 13.88 5.05
CA PHE A 50 8.58 13.13 4.06
C PHE A 50 10.06 13.53 4.02
N LYS A 51 10.93 12.60 3.57
CA LYS A 51 12.39 12.77 3.61
C LYS A 51 12.90 13.55 2.40
N ASP A 52 12.42 13.23 1.19
CA ASP A 52 12.71 14.03 -0.02
C ASP A 52 11.56 15.01 -0.26
N ALA A 53 11.61 16.15 0.42
CA ALA A 53 10.56 17.15 0.34
C ALA A 53 11.09 18.58 0.24
N LYS A 54 10.36 19.43 -0.48
CA LYS A 54 10.66 20.86 -0.59
C LYS A 54 9.47 21.68 -1.06
N VAL A 55 9.37 22.89 -0.55
CA VAL A 55 8.52 23.93 -1.13
C VAL A 55 9.18 24.47 -2.39
N LEU A 56 8.43 24.56 -3.49
CA LEU A 56 8.95 25.02 -4.79
C LEU A 56 8.62 26.48 -5.04
N ASN A 57 7.38 26.88 -4.77
CA ASN A 57 6.92 28.25 -5.02
C ASN A 57 5.71 28.57 -4.13
N VAL A 58 5.63 29.80 -3.64
CA VAL A 58 4.50 30.31 -2.87
C VAL A 58 4.08 31.63 -3.47
N ARG A 59 2.82 31.71 -3.92
CA ARG A 59 2.20 32.94 -4.45
C ARG A 59 1.16 33.43 -3.46
N ARG A 60 1.23 34.73 -3.14
CA ARG A 60 0.29 35.42 -2.25
C ARG A 60 -0.46 36.49 -3.02
N PHE A 61 -1.66 36.83 -2.59
CA PHE A 61 -2.42 37.94 -3.17
C PHE A 61 -1.70 39.27 -2.92
N GLY A 62 -1.59 40.09 -3.96
CA GLY A 62 -0.97 41.40 -3.92
C GLY A 62 -1.92 42.52 -3.52
N ARG A 63 -1.60 43.73 -3.96
CA ARG A 63 -2.39 44.94 -3.64
C ARG A 63 -3.68 45.03 -4.43
N GLU A 64 -3.77 44.30 -5.54
CA GLU A 64 -4.93 44.18 -6.42
C GLU A 64 -6.14 43.53 -5.74
N MET A 65 -5.94 42.77 -4.66
CA MET A 65 -7.00 42.14 -3.86
C MET A 65 -6.85 42.53 -2.38
N PRO A 66 -7.22 43.76 -1.98
CA PRO A 66 -6.94 44.30 -0.65
C PRO A 66 -7.43 43.43 0.52
N GLN A 67 -8.60 42.81 0.39
CA GLN A 67 -9.23 41.97 1.42
C GLN A 67 -8.47 40.67 1.68
N SER A 68 -7.66 40.22 0.72
CA SER A 68 -6.92 38.95 0.77
C SER A 68 -5.41 39.16 0.74
N ARG A 69 -4.94 40.41 0.79
CA ARG A 69 -3.53 40.75 0.66
C ARG A 69 -2.66 39.96 1.66
N GLY A 70 -1.62 39.33 1.14
CA GLY A 70 -0.70 38.51 1.94
C GLY A 70 -1.21 37.09 2.27
N LYS A 71 -2.50 36.79 2.07
CA LYS A 71 -3.01 35.43 2.15
C LYS A 71 -2.43 34.58 1.00
N LEU A 72 -2.32 33.28 1.25
CA LEU A 72 -1.92 32.32 0.23
C LEU A 72 -2.91 32.37 -0.93
N MET A 73 -2.40 32.59 -2.14
CA MET A 73 -3.15 32.42 -3.38
C MET A 73 -2.99 30.98 -3.86
N THR A 74 -1.75 30.55 -4.09
CA THR A 74 -1.40 29.17 -4.47
C THR A 74 0.00 28.86 -3.98
N ALA A 75 0.31 27.60 -3.67
CA ALA A 75 1.68 27.14 -3.51
C ALA A 75 1.89 25.82 -4.24
N THR A 76 3.15 25.53 -4.56
CA THR A 76 3.58 24.25 -5.12
C THR A 76 4.72 23.69 -4.29
N PHE A 77 4.67 22.39 -4.02
CA PHE A 77 5.66 21.67 -3.25
C PHE A 77 5.92 20.30 -3.87
N GLN A 78 7.01 19.65 -3.46
CA GLN A 78 7.40 18.31 -3.89
C GLN A 78 7.57 17.44 -2.65
N ILE A 79 7.04 16.22 -2.70
CA ILE A 79 7.30 15.13 -1.74
C ILE A 79 7.61 13.87 -2.54
N GLU A 80 8.67 13.15 -2.17
CA GLU A 80 9.11 11.90 -2.80
C GLU A 80 9.14 11.98 -4.34
N GLY A 81 9.64 13.11 -4.85
CA GLY A 81 9.74 13.39 -6.29
C GLY A 81 8.44 13.77 -7.02
N GLN A 82 7.28 13.75 -6.36
CA GLN A 82 5.98 14.15 -6.89
C GLN A 82 5.63 15.60 -6.53
N ASN A 83 5.28 16.42 -7.52
CA ASN A 83 4.81 17.78 -7.30
C ASN A 83 3.30 17.81 -7.01
N PHE A 84 2.95 18.73 -6.13
CA PHE A 84 1.59 19.06 -5.76
C PHE A 84 1.39 20.57 -5.81
N MET A 85 0.16 20.99 -6.03
CA MET A 85 -0.29 22.37 -5.90
C MET A 85 -1.34 22.44 -4.80
N VAL A 86 -1.33 23.51 -4.01
CA VAL A 86 -2.34 23.77 -2.97
C VAL A 86 -2.91 25.17 -3.11
N MET A 87 -4.18 25.31 -2.76
CA MET A 87 -4.86 26.61 -2.66
C MET A 87 -6.02 26.54 -1.66
N ASN A 88 -6.49 27.70 -1.24
CA ASN A 88 -7.69 27.84 -0.41
C ASN A 88 -8.87 28.24 -1.30
N GLY A 89 -9.95 27.46 -1.27
CA GLY A 89 -11.18 27.67 -2.03
C GLY A 89 -12.42 27.93 -1.16
N GLY A 90 -12.30 27.83 0.17
CA GLY A 90 -13.40 28.01 1.12
C GLY A 90 -14.12 26.69 1.50
N PRO A 91 -15.10 26.75 2.41
CA PRO A 91 -15.59 25.59 3.18
C PRO A 91 -16.39 24.57 2.36
N HIS A 92 -16.74 24.90 1.12
CA HIS A 92 -17.42 23.98 0.21
C HIS A 92 -16.48 22.95 -0.43
N PHE A 93 -15.16 23.19 -0.40
CA PHE A 93 -14.17 22.24 -0.86
C PHE A 93 -13.86 21.24 0.25
N THR A 94 -14.22 19.98 0.01
CA THR A 94 -13.96 18.85 0.90
C THR A 94 -13.40 17.68 0.11
N PHE A 95 -12.63 16.83 0.77
CA PHE A 95 -12.05 15.64 0.14
C PHE A 95 -12.97 14.43 0.31
N ALA A 96 -13.12 13.66 -0.76
CA ALA A 96 -13.80 12.37 -0.76
C ALA A 96 -12.78 11.25 -0.97
N PRO A 97 -13.00 10.05 -0.40
CA PRO A 97 -12.06 8.93 -0.50
C PRO A 97 -11.91 8.35 -1.92
N GLY A 98 -12.69 8.84 -2.89
CA GLY A 98 -12.56 8.49 -4.31
C GLY A 98 -11.23 8.92 -4.94
N ILE A 99 -10.46 9.80 -4.29
CA ILE A 99 -9.06 10.09 -4.61
C ILE A 99 -8.24 9.92 -3.33
N SER A 100 -7.13 9.19 -3.43
CA SER A 100 -6.16 9.03 -2.34
C SER A 100 -4.73 9.10 -2.85
N LEU A 101 -3.80 9.41 -1.95
CA LEU A 101 -2.37 9.41 -2.19
C LEU A 101 -1.78 8.09 -1.69
N PHE A 102 -1.40 7.23 -2.63
CA PHE A 102 -0.81 5.92 -2.33
C PHE A 102 0.70 6.04 -2.15
N VAL A 103 1.19 5.63 -0.99
CA VAL A 103 2.62 5.64 -0.65
C VAL A 103 3.10 4.20 -0.58
N ASN A 104 3.99 3.84 -1.49
CA ASN A 104 4.63 2.54 -1.52
C ASN A 104 5.83 2.54 -0.57
N CYS A 105 5.72 1.85 0.56
CA CYS A 105 6.75 1.80 1.59
C CYS A 105 7.64 0.56 1.41
N GLU A 106 8.94 0.69 1.62
CA GLU A 106 9.90 -0.41 1.47
C GLU A 106 10.10 -1.19 2.77
N THR A 107 9.88 -0.56 3.93
CA THR A 107 10.17 -1.17 5.25
C THR A 107 9.06 -0.92 6.28
N GLN A 108 8.99 -1.76 7.31
CA GLN A 108 8.04 -1.56 8.41
C GLN A 108 8.28 -0.22 9.14
N ALA A 109 9.55 0.17 9.34
CA ALA A 109 9.87 1.43 9.99
C ALA A 109 9.33 2.65 9.22
N GLU A 110 9.34 2.59 7.89
CA GLU A 110 8.74 3.63 7.04
C GLU A 110 7.22 3.64 7.13
N VAL A 111 6.58 2.45 7.13
CA VAL A 111 5.13 2.33 7.36
C VAL A 111 4.77 2.96 8.71
N ASP A 112 5.48 2.60 9.78
CA ASP A 112 5.22 3.09 11.13
C ASP A 112 5.40 4.62 11.24
N GLU A 113 6.50 5.14 10.69
CA GLU A 113 6.81 6.58 10.73
C GLU A 113 5.73 7.40 10.00
N LEU A 114 5.39 7.02 8.76
CA LEU A 114 4.41 7.73 7.97
C LEU A 114 3.00 7.55 8.51
N TRP A 115 2.67 6.36 9.00
CA TRP A 115 1.37 6.06 9.58
C TRP A 115 1.08 6.95 10.79
N GLU A 116 2.01 7.05 11.74
CA GLU A 116 1.83 7.87 12.94
C GLU A 116 1.83 9.37 12.59
N LYS A 117 2.74 9.82 11.73
CA LYS A 117 2.81 11.23 11.35
C LYS A 117 1.60 11.70 10.55
N LEU A 118 1.11 10.93 9.58
CA LEU A 118 -0.01 11.37 8.72
C LEU A 118 -1.36 11.24 9.43
N SER A 119 -1.49 10.31 10.38
CA SER A 119 -2.73 10.15 11.17
C SER A 119 -2.84 11.11 12.35
N GLU A 120 -1.80 11.90 12.67
CA GLU A 120 -1.82 12.86 13.76
C GLU A 120 -2.89 13.94 13.54
N GLY A 121 -3.93 13.93 14.39
CA GLY A 121 -5.11 14.81 14.28
C GLY A 121 -6.13 14.37 13.24
N GLY A 122 -5.95 13.20 12.62
CA GLY A 122 -6.85 12.59 11.64
C GLY A 122 -7.45 11.27 12.13
N GLU A 123 -7.76 10.38 11.20
CA GLU A 123 -8.41 9.10 11.43
C GLU A 123 -7.61 7.93 10.84
N LYS A 124 -7.32 6.93 11.67
CA LYS A 124 -6.76 5.63 11.26
C LYS A 124 -7.88 4.70 10.78
N GLN A 125 -7.86 4.37 9.50
CA GLN A 125 -8.86 3.54 8.82
C GLN A 125 -8.31 2.13 8.54
N PRO A 126 -9.17 1.15 8.18
CA PRO A 126 -8.73 -0.22 7.86
C PRO A 126 -7.77 -0.29 6.67
N CYS A 127 -7.03 -1.39 6.56
CA CYS A 127 -6.25 -1.76 5.38
C CYS A 127 -5.22 -0.72 4.90
N GLY A 128 -4.57 -0.01 5.81
CA GLY A 128 -3.52 0.97 5.51
C GLY A 128 -4.05 2.35 5.12
N TRP A 129 -5.35 2.62 5.31
CA TRP A 129 -5.95 3.92 4.99
C TRP A 129 -5.83 4.92 6.15
N ILE A 130 -5.58 6.17 5.80
CA ILE A 130 -5.60 7.32 6.72
C ILE A 130 -6.42 8.43 6.07
N LYS A 131 -7.30 9.05 6.86
CA LYS A 131 -7.80 10.39 6.57
C LYS A 131 -7.03 11.37 7.44
N ASP A 132 -6.20 12.23 6.86
CA ASP A 132 -5.40 13.16 7.66
C ASP A 132 -6.27 14.26 8.30
N ARG A 133 -5.66 15.11 9.14
CA ARG A 133 -6.35 16.20 9.84
C ARG A 133 -7.00 17.23 8.90
N PHE A 134 -6.57 17.30 7.65
CA PHE A 134 -7.09 18.19 6.61
C PHE A 134 -8.12 17.49 5.71
N GLY A 135 -8.39 16.20 5.96
CA GLY A 135 -9.36 15.38 5.25
C GLY A 135 -8.81 14.62 4.03
N VAL A 136 -7.52 14.76 3.69
CA VAL A 136 -6.93 14.06 2.53
C VAL A 136 -6.78 12.58 2.85
N SER A 137 -7.17 11.73 1.89
CA SER A 137 -7.04 10.28 2.02
C SER A 137 -5.65 9.81 1.57
N TRP A 138 -4.99 9.02 2.42
CA TRP A 138 -3.69 8.42 2.18
C TRP A 138 -3.78 6.90 2.32
N GLN A 139 -2.98 6.18 1.53
CA GLN A 139 -2.79 4.73 1.68
C GLN A 139 -1.31 4.47 1.95
N ILE A 140 -0.98 4.01 3.15
CA ILE A 140 0.40 3.72 3.58
C ILE A 140 0.60 2.21 3.47
N ILE A 141 1.13 1.78 2.32
CA ILE A 141 1.10 0.37 1.92
C ILE A 141 2.52 -0.12 1.69
N PRO A 142 2.96 -1.18 2.39
CA PRO A 142 4.26 -1.77 2.10
C PRO A 142 4.23 -2.50 0.76
N LYS A 143 5.32 -2.42 0.01
CA LYS A 143 5.50 -3.12 -1.26
C LYS A 143 5.22 -4.63 -1.15
N ALA A 144 5.62 -5.23 -0.03
CA ALA A 144 5.36 -6.63 0.29
C ALA A 144 3.87 -7.01 0.21
N LEU A 145 2.95 -6.12 0.62
CA LEU A 145 1.51 -6.40 0.50
C LEU A 145 1.09 -6.49 -0.97
N GLY A 146 1.58 -5.58 -1.83
CA GLY A 146 1.28 -5.62 -3.26
C GLY A 146 1.82 -6.89 -3.94
N GLU A 147 3.02 -7.34 -3.56
CA GLU A 147 3.63 -8.58 -4.05
C GLU A 147 2.83 -9.81 -3.59
N LEU A 148 2.44 -9.87 -2.31
CA LEU A 148 1.66 -10.97 -1.74
C LEU A 148 0.25 -11.07 -2.33
N LEU A 149 -0.41 -9.93 -2.58
CA LEU A 149 -1.72 -9.91 -3.22
C LEU A 149 -1.69 -10.22 -4.73
N GLY A 150 -0.49 -10.16 -5.33
CA GLY A 150 -0.25 -10.54 -6.72
C GLY A 150 0.21 -11.99 -6.90
N ASP A 151 0.33 -12.78 -5.82
CA ASP A 151 0.78 -14.17 -5.87
C ASP A 151 -0.27 -15.05 -6.59
N PRO A 152 0.14 -15.94 -7.53
CA PRO A 152 -0.78 -16.81 -8.25
C PRO A 152 -1.41 -17.92 -7.39
N ASP A 153 -0.89 -18.20 -6.18
CA ASP A 153 -1.49 -19.18 -5.27
C ASP A 153 -2.75 -18.59 -4.60
N PRO A 154 -3.96 -19.10 -4.94
CA PRO A 154 -5.22 -18.57 -4.42
C PRO A 154 -5.37 -18.78 -2.91
N GLU A 155 -4.77 -19.82 -2.34
CA GLU A 155 -4.85 -20.08 -0.90
C GLU A 155 -3.93 -19.16 -0.12
N LYS A 156 -2.71 -18.90 -0.62
CA LYS A 156 -1.84 -17.84 -0.08
C LYS A 156 -2.53 -16.48 -0.14
N LEU A 157 -3.11 -16.11 -1.29
CA LEU A 157 -3.85 -14.86 -1.45
C LEU A 157 -4.98 -14.74 -0.42
N LYS A 158 -5.77 -15.81 -0.23
CA LYS A 158 -6.86 -15.86 0.74
C LYS A 158 -6.36 -15.62 2.17
N ARG A 159 -5.24 -16.23 2.58
CA ARG A 159 -4.65 -16.03 3.92
C ARG A 159 -4.16 -14.60 4.13
N VAL A 160 -3.43 -14.05 3.14
CA VAL A 160 -2.93 -12.67 3.19
C VAL A 160 -4.09 -11.68 3.25
N MET A 161 -5.13 -11.87 2.43
CA MET A 161 -6.34 -11.03 2.46
C MET A 161 -7.04 -11.10 3.81
N ASN A 162 -7.21 -12.29 4.37
CA ASN A 162 -7.84 -12.48 5.69
C ASN A 162 -7.04 -11.82 6.82
N ALA A 163 -5.71 -11.82 6.75
CA ALA A 163 -4.86 -11.11 7.69
C ALA A 163 -5.00 -9.59 7.51
N MET A 164 -4.89 -9.08 6.28
CA MET A 164 -5.01 -7.66 5.95
C MET A 164 -6.35 -7.06 6.40
N LEU A 165 -7.48 -7.75 6.21
CA LEU A 165 -8.80 -7.25 6.60
C LEU A 165 -8.97 -7.03 8.11
N LYS A 166 -8.11 -7.63 8.93
CA LYS A 166 -8.09 -7.45 10.40
C LYS A 166 -7.20 -6.26 10.81
N MET A 167 -6.43 -5.70 9.89
CA MET A 167 -5.45 -4.65 10.15
C MET A 167 -6.02 -3.26 9.88
N LYS A 168 -5.60 -2.30 10.71
CA LYS A 168 -5.64 -0.88 10.35
C LYS A 168 -4.31 -0.47 9.73
N LYS A 169 -3.26 -0.41 10.54
CA LYS A 169 -1.88 -0.27 10.05
C LYS A 169 -1.42 -1.62 9.53
N ILE A 170 -0.73 -1.64 8.38
CA ILE A 170 -0.23 -2.88 7.81
C ILE A 170 1.06 -3.31 8.53
N GLU A 171 1.10 -4.56 8.97
CA GLU A 171 2.26 -5.20 9.60
C GLU A 171 2.86 -6.23 8.65
N ILE A 172 4.04 -5.94 8.09
CA ILE A 172 4.71 -6.77 7.08
C ILE A 172 4.96 -8.18 7.61
N ALA A 173 5.42 -8.30 8.86
CA ALA A 173 5.73 -9.60 9.47
C ALA A 173 4.49 -10.50 9.57
N GLU A 174 3.33 -9.93 9.94
CA GLU A 174 2.07 -10.69 10.03
C GLU A 174 1.57 -11.12 8.65
N LEU A 175 1.72 -10.27 7.63
CA LEU A 175 1.38 -10.63 6.25
C LEU A 175 2.25 -11.76 5.72
N LEU A 176 3.56 -11.71 5.96
CA LEU A 176 4.50 -12.77 5.58
C LEU A 176 4.19 -14.08 6.32
N ALA A 177 3.90 -14.00 7.62
CA ALA A 177 3.50 -15.18 8.40
C ALA A 177 2.19 -15.78 7.90
N ALA A 178 1.21 -14.96 7.50
CA ALA A 178 -0.03 -15.44 6.90
C ALA A 178 0.17 -16.03 5.49
N ALA A 179 1.15 -15.54 4.74
CA ALA A 179 1.46 -16.03 3.41
C ALA A 179 2.01 -17.46 3.44
N GLU A 180 2.79 -17.79 4.46
CA GLU A 180 3.32 -19.14 4.63
C GLU A 180 2.25 -20.08 5.21
N PRO A 181 2.10 -21.31 4.68
CA PRO A 181 1.28 -22.32 5.34
C PRO A 181 1.91 -22.67 6.70
N ASP A 182 1.09 -23.15 7.64
CA ASP A 182 1.60 -23.79 8.87
C ASP A 182 2.24 -25.14 8.51
N ASP A 183 3.39 -25.10 7.84
CA ASP A 183 4.06 -26.30 7.33
C ASP A 183 4.46 -27.23 8.49
N LEU A 184 4.64 -26.69 9.70
CA LEU A 184 4.85 -27.47 10.93
C LEU A 184 3.68 -28.38 11.27
N PHE A 185 2.44 -27.95 11.05
CA PHE A 185 1.27 -28.77 11.35
C PHE A 185 1.19 -29.95 10.38
N LEU A 186 1.19 -29.69 9.07
CA LEU A 186 1.09 -30.75 8.07
C LEU A 186 2.31 -31.69 8.06
N SER A 187 3.52 -31.16 8.27
CA SER A 187 4.73 -31.98 8.34
C SER A 187 4.80 -32.86 9.59
N SER A 188 4.10 -32.50 10.67
CA SER A 188 4.00 -33.32 11.88
C SER A 188 3.05 -34.52 11.72
N LEU A 189 2.19 -34.50 10.70
CA LEU A 189 1.21 -35.56 10.47
C LEU A 189 1.82 -36.72 9.68
N VAL A 190 1.36 -37.94 10.01
CA VAL A 190 1.66 -39.11 9.18
C VAL A 190 1.08 -38.94 7.79
N ALA A 191 1.75 -39.50 6.77
CA ALA A 191 1.40 -39.30 5.36
C ALA A 191 -0.10 -39.53 5.02
N PRO A 192 -0.82 -40.53 5.58
CA PRO A 192 -2.25 -40.68 5.34
C PRO A 192 -3.09 -39.49 5.84
N ALA A 193 -2.81 -39.01 7.05
CA ALA A 193 -3.52 -37.88 7.66
C ALA A 193 -3.21 -36.57 6.93
N ARG A 194 -1.93 -36.34 6.60
CA ARG A 194 -1.51 -35.15 5.84
C ARG A 194 -2.20 -35.08 4.48
N ARG A 195 -2.14 -36.16 3.70
CA ARG A 195 -2.77 -36.23 2.37
C ARG A 195 -4.28 -36.10 2.44
N ALA A 196 -4.92 -36.65 3.48
CA ALA A 196 -6.36 -36.51 3.67
C ALA A 196 -6.76 -35.04 3.87
N LEU A 197 -6.00 -34.28 4.66
CA LEU A 197 -6.23 -32.84 4.83
C LEU A 197 -5.92 -32.05 3.56
N GLU A 198 -4.76 -32.29 2.93
CA GLU A 198 -4.37 -31.64 1.67
C GLU A 198 -5.42 -31.85 0.56
N ASN A 199 -5.91 -33.09 0.39
CA ASN A 199 -6.92 -33.42 -0.62
C ASN A 199 -8.29 -32.77 -0.36
N ASN A 200 -8.57 -32.38 0.89
CA ASN A 200 -9.77 -31.64 1.27
C ASN A 200 -9.51 -30.12 1.36
N GLY A 201 -8.37 -29.64 0.85
CA GLY A 201 -8.02 -28.21 0.85
C GLY A 201 -7.64 -27.64 2.22
N ILE A 202 -7.38 -28.50 3.21
CA ILE A 202 -6.99 -28.10 4.56
C ILE A 202 -5.47 -28.06 4.61
N SER A 203 -4.94 -26.84 4.59
CA SER A 203 -3.50 -26.55 4.64
C SER A 203 -3.08 -25.76 5.90
N THR A 204 -4.05 -25.31 6.70
CA THR A 204 -3.83 -24.48 7.89
C THR A 204 -4.71 -24.92 9.06
N LEU A 205 -4.32 -24.51 10.26
CA LEU A 205 -5.11 -24.75 11.47
C LEU A 205 -6.41 -23.95 11.47
N GLU A 206 -6.44 -22.77 10.84
CA GLU A 206 -7.65 -21.97 10.68
C GLU A 206 -8.67 -22.69 9.81
N GLN A 207 -8.27 -23.25 8.65
CA GLN A 207 -9.16 -24.07 7.82
C GLN A 207 -9.64 -25.31 8.57
N LEU A 208 -8.75 -25.97 9.31
CA LEU A 208 -9.11 -27.14 10.11
C LEU A 208 -10.16 -26.79 11.20
N SER A 209 -10.10 -25.58 11.76
CA SER A 209 -11.05 -25.12 12.79
C SER A 209 -12.47 -24.90 12.27
N GLU A 210 -12.67 -24.80 10.96
CA GLU A 210 -13.99 -24.65 10.33
C GLU A 210 -14.79 -25.97 10.32
N TYR A 211 -14.13 -27.10 10.53
CA TYR A 211 -14.75 -28.44 10.52
C TYR A 211 -15.06 -28.93 11.94
N SER A 212 -16.08 -29.78 12.06
CA SER A 212 -16.31 -30.58 13.27
C SER A 212 -15.47 -31.85 13.27
N GLU A 213 -15.30 -32.48 14.43
CA GLU A 213 -14.58 -33.75 14.52
C GLU A 213 -15.25 -34.86 13.71
N GLU A 214 -16.59 -34.85 13.66
CA GLU A 214 -17.37 -35.83 12.89
C GLU A 214 -17.11 -35.67 11.39
N GLU A 215 -17.03 -34.43 10.88
CA GLU A 215 -16.72 -34.15 9.48
C GLU A 215 -15.30 -34.58 9.13
N ILE A 216 -14.32 -34.28 9.99
CA ILE A 216 -12.92 -34.68 9.79
C ILE A 216 -12.77 -36.21 9.73
N LEU A 217 -13.54 -36.95 10.54
CA LEU A 217 -13.53 -38.40 10.53
C LEU A 217 -14.16 -39.02 9.28
N THR A 218 -14.86 -38.25 8.45
CA THR A 218 -15.33 -38.74 7.14
C THR A 218 -14.22 -38.81 6.10
N PHE A 219 -13.08 -38.14 6.32
CA PHE A 219 -12.00 -38.11 5.34
C PHE A 219 -11.21 -39.41 5.32
N HIS A 220 -11.10 -40.00 4.14
CA HIS A 220 -10.36 -41.24 3.94
C HIS A 220 -8.87 -41.05 4.28
N GLY A 221 -8.42 -41.68 5.36
CA GLY A 221 -7.05 -41.58 5.87
C GLY A 221 -6.93 -40.89 7.24
N LEU A 222 -8.04 -40.34 7.76
CA LEU A 222 -8.16 -39.84 9.13
C LEU A 222 -9.03 -40.78 9.97
N GLY A 223 -8.54 -41.13 11.15
CA GLY A 223 -9.28 -41.96 12.11
C GLY A 223 -9.28 -41.32 13.50
N PRO A 224 -10.04 -41.87 14.47
CA PRO A 224 -10.16 -41.31 15.81
C PRO A 224 -8.82 -41.08 16.53
N SER A 225 -7.79 -41.87 16.18
CA SER A 225 -6.42 -41.73 16.69
C SER A 225 -5.70 -40.45 16.24
N SER A 226 -6.18 -39.78 15.18
CA SER A 226 -5.60 -38.54 14.67
C SER A 226 -6.10 -37.30 15.44
N LEU A 227 -7.32 -37.37 15.99
CA LEU A 227 -7.97 -36.23 16.66
C LEU A 227 -7.14 -35.60 17.79
N PRO A 228 -6.45 -36.34 18.68
CA PRO A 228 -5.64 -35.73 19.73
C PRO A 228 -4.55 -34.80 19.18
N ASN A 229 -3.82 -35.22 18.15
CA ASN A 229 -2.76 -34.41 17.54
C ASN A 229 -3.36 -33.18 16.83
N LEU A 230 -4.49 -33.35 16.15
CA LEU A 230 -5.20 -32.24 15.51
C LEU A 230 -5.69 -31.20 16.54
N ARG A 231 -6.28 -31.63 17.65
CA ARG A 231 -6.68 -30.76 18.77
C ARG A 231 -5.48 -30.04 19.37
N THR A 232 -4.39 -30.75 19.64
CA THR A 232 -3.15 -30.14 20.16
C THR A 232 -2.66 -29.05 19.21
N SER A 233 -2.66 -29.32 17.91
CA SER A 233 -2.23 -28.36 16.91
C SER A 233 -3.14 -27.12 16.88
N LEU A 234 -4.47 -27.30 16.84
CA LEU A 234 -5.43 -26.19 16.94
C LEU A 234 -5.22 -25.34 18.20
N ASN A 235 -5.03 -26.00 19.35
CA ASN A 235 -4.80 -25.34 20.63
C ASN A 235 -3.53 -24.49 20.65
N THR A 236 -2.49 -24.83 19.87
CA THR A 236 -1.28 -23.98 19.78
C THR A 236 -1.55 -22.57 19.23
N LYS A 237 -2.64 -22.41 18.48
CA LYS A 237 -3.13 -21.13 17.97
C LYS A 237 -4.38 -20.60 18.70
N GLY A 238 -4.77 -21.24 19.81
CA GLY A 238 -6.00 -20.90 20.52
C GLY A 238 -7.28 -21.19 19.72
N LEU A 239 -7.21 -22.08 18.74
CA LEU A 239 -8.33 -22.54 17.93
C LEU A 239 -8.91 -23.85 18.49
N ALA A 240 -10.12 -24.20 18.06
CA ALA A 240 -10.77 -25.47 18.33
C ALA A 240 -11.57 -25.92 17.10
N PHE A 241 -11.98 -27.19 17.06
CA PHE A 241 -12.93 -27.65 16.06
C PHE A 241 -14.27 -26.92 16.22
N ARG A 242 -14.99 -26.76 15.11
CA ARG A 242 -16.38 -26.27 15.14
C ARG A 242 -17.23 -27.23 15.97
N THR A 243 -17.90 -26.68 16.98
CA THR A 243 -18.86 -27.39 17.84
C THR A 243 -20.13 -27.77 17.10
#